data_AF-A0A1B1AF37-F1
#
_entry.id   AF-A0A1B1AF37-F1
#
_cell.length_a   1.000
_cell.length_b   1.000
_cell.length_c   1.000
_cell.angle_alpha   90.00
_cell.angle_beta   90.00
_cell.angle_gamma   90.00
#
_symmetry.space_group_name_H-M   'P 1'
#
loop_
_entity.id
_entity.type
_entity.pdbx_description
1 polymer ?
#
loop_
_entity_poly.entity_id
_entity_poly.type
_entity_poly.pdbx_seq_one_letter_code
_entity_poly.pdbx_strand_id
1 'polypeptide(L)'
;MAIDERIAGYTDKELGTLHDNVRRLAQTGSTAQRAEAERLMPLIDAELAERKARAPVRKPPVRKAAVKKKAAPAKVEAPAEE
;
A
#
# COMPACT_ATOMS: atom_id res chain seq x y z
N MET A 1 0.54 -18.57 16.82
CA MET A 1 -0.34 -17.41 16.60
C MET A 1 -0.79 -17.44 15.17
N ALA A 2 -2.10 -17.52 14.99
CA ALA A 2 -2.69 -17.53 13.67
C ALA A 2 -2.70 -16.11 13.08
N ILE A 3 -2.97 -15.99 11.78
CA ILE A 3 -2.99 -14.68 11.11
C ILE A 3 -4.21 -13.88 11.54
N ASP A 4 -5.35 -14.55 11.79
CA ASP A 4 -6.61 -13.95 12.24
C ASP A 4 -6.47 -13.15 13.55
N GLU A 5 -5.74 -13.69 14.54
CA GLU A 5 -5.49 -13.02 15.82
C GLU A 5 -4.71 -11.70 15.68
N ARG A 6 -3.98 -11.53 14.58
CA ARG A 6 -3.10 -10.37 14.34
C ARG A 6 -3.72 -9.32 13.43
N ILE A 7 -4.86 -9.61 12.81
CA ILE A 7 -5.54 -8.71 11.85
C ILE A 7 -5.78 -7.32 12.46
N ALA A 8 -6.29 -7.28 13.70
CA ALA A 8 -6.57 -6.03 14.42
C ALA A 8 -5.31 -5.17 14.67
N GLY A 9 -4.13 -5.79 14.73
CA GLY A 9 -2.86 -5.11 14.96
C GLY A 9 -2.18 -4.56 13.71
N TYR A 10 -2.63 -4.95 12.51
CA TYR A 10 -2.01 -4.49 11.27
C TYR A 10 -2.32 -3.03 10.98
N THR A 11 -1.41 -2.30 10.33
CA THR A 11 -1.71 -0.97 9.78
C THR A 11 -2.58 -1.06 8.52
N ASP A 12 -3.17 0.05 8.07
CA ASP A 12 -4.00 0.06 6.86
C ASP A 12 -3.26 -0.44 5.62
N LYS A 13 -1.96 -0.12 5.53
CA LYS A 13 -1.08 -0.58 4.45
C LYS A 13 -0.86 -2.10 4.51
N GLU A 14 -0.65 -2.62 5.71
CA GLU A 14 -0.45 -4.06 5.93
C GLU A 14 -1.74 -4.84 5.67
N LEU A 15 -2.90 -4.32 6.09
CA LEU A 15 -4.20 -4.90 5.75
C LEU A 15 -4.45 -4.93 4.25
N GLY A 16 -4.15 -3.84 3.53
CA GLY A 16 -4.27 -3.82 2.07
C GLY A 16 -3.36 -4.87 1.40
N THR A 17 -2.11 -4.97 1.85
CA THR A 17 -1.17 -5.98 1.33
C THR A 17 -1.63 -7.40 1.64
N LEU A 18 -2.14 -7.63 2.86
CA LEU A 18 -2.69 -8.92 3.27
C LEU A 18 -3.92 -9.29 2.44
N HIS A 19 -4.81 -8.34 2.20
CA HIS A 19 -6.00 -8.52 1.37
C HIS A 19 -5.64 -8.94 -0.07
N ASP A 20 -4.70 -8.25 -0.71
CA ASP A 20 -4.22 -8.62 -2.06
C ASP A 20 -3.59 -10.01 -2.10
N ASN A 21 -2.78 -10.35 -1.10
CA ASN A 21 -2.17 -11.67 -0.98
C ASN A 21 -3.22 -12.78 -0.79
N VAL A 22 -4.18 -12.57 0.10
CA VAL A 22 -5.29 -13.50 0.36
C VAL A 22 -6.14 -13.69 -0.90
N ARG A 23 -6.46 -12.60 -1.60
CA ARG A 23 -7.17 -12.65 -2.89
C ARG A 23 -6.41 -13.48 -3.93
N ARG A 24 -5.10 -13.29 -4.04
CA ARG A 24 -4.27 -14.08 -4.94
C ARG A 24 -4.24 -15.55 -4.54
N LEU A 25 -4.10 -15.86 -3.25
CA LEU A 25 -4.08 -17.23 -2.74
C LEU A 25 -5.42 -17.95 -2.97
N ALA A 26 -6.55 -17.25 -2.86
CA ALA A 26 -7.86 -17.81 -3.20
C ALA A 26 -7.95 -18.25 -4.67
N GLN A 27 -7.25 -17.55 -5.58
CA GLN A 27 -7.28 -17.87 -7.01
C GLN A 27 -6.22 -18.90 -7.41
N THR A 28 -4.97 -18.68 -7.00
CA THR A 28 -3.81 -19.43 -7.50
C THR A 28 -3.15 -20.34 -6.47
N GLY A 29 -3.59 -20.30 -5.21
CA GLY A 29 -3.01 -21.09 -4.13
C GLY A 29 -3.36 -22.58 -4.20
N SER A 30 -2.66 -23.38 -3.38
CA SER A 30 -3.01 -24.77 -3.11
C SER A 30 -4.36 -24.88 -2.39
N THR A 31 -4.96 -26.06 -2.35
CA THR A 31 -6.26 -26.28 -1.68
C THR A 31 -6.27 -25.76 -0.23
N ALA A 32 -5.20 -25.99 0.52
CA ALA A 32 -5.06 -25.48 1.88
C ALA A 32 -4.98 -23.95 1.93
N GLN A 33 -4.23 -23.33 1.01
CA GLN A 33 -4.11 -21.88 0.92
C GLN A 33 -5.42 -21.20 0.51
N ARG A 34 -6.20 -21.84 -0.37
CA ARG A 34 -7.53 -21.34 -0.77
C ARG A 34 -8.50 -21.41 0.41
N ALA A 35 -8.54 -22.52 1.13
CA ALA A 35 -9.38 -22.66 2.32
C ALA A 35 -9.00 -21.64 3.42
N GLU A 36 -7.70 -21.41 3.62
CA GLU A 36 -7.22 -20.37 4.53
C GLU A 36 -7.64 -18.97 4.04
N ALA A 37 -7.51 -18.70 2.73
CA ALA A 37 -7.88 -17.42 2.14
C ALA A 37 -9.38 -17.15 2.27
N GLU A 38 -10.24 -18.13 2.04
CA GLU A 38 -11.70 -18.03 2.22
C GLU A 38 -12.07 -17.72 3.68
N ARG A 39 -11.30 -18.20 4.66
CA ARG A 39 -11.48 -17.87 6.08
C ARG A 39 -11.02 -16.46 6.42
N LEU A 40 -9.88 -16.03 5.88
CA LEU A 40 -9.27 -14.73 6.21
C LEU A 40 -9.93 -13.55 5.50
N MET A 41 -10.46 -13.74 4.29
CA MET A 41 -11.05 -12.66 3.49
C MET A 41 -12.14 -11.87 4.23
N PRO A 42 -13.19 -12.51 4.82
CA PRO A 42 -14.23 -11.77 5.53
C PRO A 42 -13.72 -11.05 6.79
N LEU A 43 -12.67 -11.55 7.44
CA LEU A 43 -12.08 -10.91 8.62
C LEU A 43 -11.33 -9.63 8.25
N ILE A 44 -10.58 -9.67 7.14
CA ILE A 44 -9.84 -8.52 6.63
C ILE A 44 -10.81 -7.44 6.12
N ASP A 45 -11.86 -7.84 5.40
CA ASP A 45 -12.91 -6.92 4.93
C ASP A 45 -13.64 -6.23 6.09
N ALA A 46 -13.97 -6.98 7.15
CA ALA A 46 -14.61 -6.42 8.34
C ALA A 46 -13.73 -5.37 9.04
N GLU A 47 -12.43 -5.67 9.24
CA GLU A 47 -11.49 -4.72 9.84
C GLU A 47 -11.30 -3.47 8.96
N LEU A 48 -11.15 -3.62 7.65
CA LEU A 48 -11.05 -2.50 6.73
C LEU A 48 -12.32 -1.63 6.74
N ALA A 49 -13.50 -2.25 6.81
CA ALA A 49 -14.77 -1.56 6.91
C ALA A 49 -14.90 -0.80 8.25
N GLU A 50 -14.54 -1.44 9.37
CA GLU A 50 -14.51 -0.80 10.69
C GLU A 50 -13.57 0.40 10.72
N ARG A 51 -12.39 0.30 10.12
CA ARG A 51 -11.45 1.43 10.05
C ARG A 51 -11.97 2.56 9.21
N LYS A 52 -12.60 2.26 8.08
CA LYS A 52 -13.23 3.28 7.23
C LYS A 52 -14.39 3.97 7.97
N ALA A 53 -15.16 3.23 8.77
CA ALA A 53 -16.22 3.78 9.61
C ALA A 53 -15.69 4.59 10.80
N ARG A 54 -14.57 4.16 11.40
CA ARG A 54 -13.91 4.83 12.52
C ARG A 54 -13.06 6.02 12.11
N ALA A 55 -12.64 6.11 10.85
CA ALA A 55 -11.85 7.23 10.37
C ALA A 55 -12.66 8.54 10.48
N PRO A 56 -12.35 9.44 11.42
CA PRO A 56 -12.91 10.78 11.35
C PRO A 56 -12.26 11.44 10.13
N VAL A 57 -13.06 12.12 9.31
CA VAL A 57 -12.66 12.86 8.10
C VAL A 57 -11.28 13.50 8.28
N ARG A 58 -10.22 12.78 7.88
CA ARG A 58 -8.85 13.25 8.04
C ARG A 58 -8.70 14.39 7.04
N LYS A 59 -8.70 15.61 7.57
CA LYS A 59 -8.44 16.85 6.83
C LYS A 59 -7.22 16.63 5.91
N PRO A 60 -7.29 17.07 4.65
CA PRO A 60 -6.30 16.74 3.64
C PRO A 60 -4.91 17.18 4.10
N PRO A 61 -3.86 16.39 3.80
CA PRO A 61 -2.50 16.77 4.11
C PRO A 61 -2.20 18.10 3.40
N VAL A 62 -1.77 19.08 4.19
CA VAL A 62 -1.30 20.38 3.72
C VAL A 62 -0.17 20.10 2.72
N ARG A 63 -0.46 20.27 1.43
CA ARG A 63 0.51 20.11 0.34
C ARG A 63 1.65 21.09 0.62
N LYS A 64 2.78 20.60 1.14
CA LYS A 64 4.01 21.38 1.14
C LYS A 64 4.42 21.58 -0.31
N ALA A 65 4.37 22.84 -0.71
CA ALA A 65 4.55 23.33 -2.06
C ALA A 65 5.89 22.89 -2.67
N ALA A 66 5.86 22.71 -3.98
CA ALA A 66 6.97 22.39 -4.84
C ALA A 66 8.20 23.29 -4.59
N VAL A 67 9.34 22.68 -4.32
CA VAL A 67 10.63 23.32 -4.60
C VAL A 67 11.10 22.82 -5.96
N LYS A 68 10.67 23.53 -7.01
CA LYS A 68 11.40 23.53 -8.28
C LYS A 68 12.76 24.18 -8.00
N LYS A 69 13.84 23.40 -7.99
CA LYS A 69 15.17 23.91 -8.30
C LYS A 69 15.63 23.33 -9.63
N LYS A 70 15.28 24.06 -10.70
CA LYS A 70 16.09 24.09 -11.91
C LYS A 70 17.39 24.80 -11.57
N ALA A 71 18.52 24.13 -11.73
CA ALA A 71 19.81 24.76 -12.01
C ALA A 71 20.83 23.66 -12.37
N ALA A 72 20.97 23.37 -13.65
CA ALA A 72 22.26 22.95 -14.19
C ALA A 72 22.67 24.05 -15.18
N PRO A 73 23.76 24.79 -14.90
CA PRO A 73 24.16 25.95 -15.70
C PRO A 73 24.76 25.51 -17.03
N ALA A 74 24.63 26.42 -17.99
CA ALA A 74 25.19 26.40 -19.33
C ALA A 74 26.69 26.01 -19.33
N LYS A 75 27.04 25.00 -20.11
CA LYS A 75 28.39 24.82 -20.63
C LYS A 75 28.40 25.43 -22.03
N VAL A 76 28.84 26.69 -22.09
CA VAL A 76 29.14 27.42 -23.33
C VAL A 76 30.58 27.04 -23.72
N GLU A 77 30.74 26.46 -24.92
CA GLU A 77 31.74 26.79 -25.98
C GLU A 77 33.23 26.84 -25.58
N ALA A 78 34.25 26.32 -26.28
CA ALA A 78 34.56 25.64 -27.55
C ALA A 78 36.11 25.39 -27.54
N PRO A 79 36.87 25.18 -28.65
CA PRO A 79 36.61 24.69 -30.01
C PRO A 79 37.53 23.51 -30.45
N ALA A 80 37.26 23.03 -31.68
CA ALA A 80 38.08 22.32 -32.68
C ALA A 80 39.58 22.03 -32.45
N GLU A 81 40.01 20.83 -32.86
CA GLU A 81 41.15 20.51 -33.75
C GLU A 81 41.03 18.99 -34.08
N GLU A 82 40.71 18.66 -35.34
CA GLU A 82 41.57 18.06 -36.39
C GLU A 82 41.76 16.54 -36.26
#